data_AF-A0A3M0KAM0-F1
#
_entry.id   AF-A0A3M0KAM0-F1
#
_cell.length_a   1.000
_cell.length_b   1.000
_cell.length_c   1.000
_cell.angle_alpha   90.00
_cell.angle_beta   90.00
_cell.angle_gamma   90.00
#
_symmetry.space_group_name_H-M   'P 1'
#
loop_
_entity.id
_entity.type
_entity.pdbx_description
1 polymer ?
#
loop_
_entity_poly.entity_id
_entity_poly.type
_entity_poly.pdbx_seq_one_letter_code
_entity_poly.pdbx_strand_id
1 'polypeptide(L)'
;MYHPEGPIVNFEVGPHHEEFEFLVDTGADRSSVNKLPVGVTIGGRTCEVMGAEGKPFTAPIIEKIEIRGNSKLVIADFIYLPDLDNNLLGRDLQVQLGVGVIPEGGRMRVKIMKLTAEDLNKIHPEVWAEGGKTGLLNITPIKVEMQPGIPPIRVKQYPISSEGKRGLATIIEQLLKENILEPCMSPHNTPILAVKKAEGKYRLVQDLREINKVTITRHPVVPNPYTLLSQIPCEHAWFTIIDLKMHFGRAHWQKKAGTGSPLNGNIRRLGGDSN
;
A
#
# COMPACT_ATOMS: atom_id res chain seq x y z
N MET A 1 -30.42 -10.08 6.56
CA MET A 1 -30.53 -10.67 5.20
C MET A 1 -29.25 -11.45 4.99
N TYR A 2 -29.37 -12.77 4.89
CA TYR A 2 -28.32 -13.78 5.05
C TYR A 2 -26.99 -13.43 4.34
N HIS A 3 -25.89 -13.38 5.09
CA HIS A 3 -24.55 -13.42 4.50
C HIS A 3 -24.43 -14.73 3.72
N PRO A 4 -24.19 -14.71 2.39
CA PRO A 4 -23.81 -15.92 1.69
C PRO A 4 -22.48 -16.37 2.29
N GLU A 5 -22.43 -17.61 2.78
CA GLU A 5 -21.24 -18.25 3.37
C GLU A 5 -20.01 -17.88 2.55
N GLY A 6 -19.06 -17.21 3.20
CA GLY A 6 -17.80 -16.85 2.56
C GLY A 6 -17.03 -18.11 2.12
N PRO A 7 -16.00 -17.95 1.29
CA PRO A 7 -15.23 -19.09 0.80
C PRO A 7 -14.49 -19.77 1.97
N ILE A 8 -14.91 -20.98 2.31
CA ILE A 8 -14.39 -21.77 3.43
C ILE A 8 -13.47 -22.89 2.95
N VAL A 9 -12.42 -23.19 3.72
CA VAL A 9 -11.49 -24.30 3.50
C VAL A 9 -11.08 -24.94 4.83
N ASN A 10 -10.84 -26.26 4.82
CA ASN A 10 -10.41 -27.02 5.98
C ASN A 10 -8.94 -27.41 5.89
N PHE A 11 -8.24 -27.33 7.03
CA PHE A 11 -6.86 -27.79 7.18
C PHE A 11 -6.70 -28.53 8.51
N GLU A 12 -5.82 -29.53 8.53
CA GLU A 12 -5.37 -30.16 9.77
C GLU A 12 -4.32 -29.24 10.43
N VAL A 13 -4.53 -28.86 11.68
CA VAL A 13 -3.69 -27.89 12.39
C VAL A 13 -3.18 -28.47 13.70
N GLY A 14 -1.90 -28.26 13.96
CA GLY A 14 -1.24 -28.62 15.21
C GLY A 14 -0.78 -30.09 15.29
N PRO A 15 -0.18 -30.48 16.42
CA PRO A 15 0.50 -31.77 16.59
C PRO A 15 -0.46 -32.97 16.58
N HIS A 16 -1.76 -32.72 16.83
CA HIS A 16 -2.80 -33.75 16.82
C HIS A 16 -3.65 -33.75 15.55
N HIS A 17 -3.28 -32.97 14.53
CA HIS A 17 -3.96 -32.93 13.23
C HIS A 17 -5.46 -32.65 13.37
N GLU A 18 -5.82 -31.68 14.21
CA GLU A 18 -7.22 -31.29 14.42
C GLU A 18 -7.72 -30.52 13.19
N GLU A 19 -8.94 -30.84 12.72
CA GLU A 19 -9.52 -30.15 11.57
C GLU A 19 -10.00 -28.75 11.98
N PHE A 20 -9.44 -27.73 11.33
CA PHE A 20 -9.84 -26.33 11.49
C PHE A 20 -10.46 -25.81 10.21
N GLU A 21 -11.63 -25.21 10.35
CA GLU A 21 -12.32 -24.49 9.28
C GLU A 21 -11.82 -23.04 9.23
N PHE A 22 -11.45 -22.57 8.04
CA PHE A 22 -11.01 -21.20 7.81
C PHE A 22 -11.84 -20.50 6.74
N LEU A 23 -12.25 -19.28 7.04
CA LEU A 23 -12.72 -18.32 6.06
C LEU A 23 -11.52 -17.75 5.30
N VAL A 24 -11.51 -17.87 3.97
CA VAL A 24 -10.44 -17.32 3.13
C VAL A 24 -10.62 -15.80 3.00
N ASP A 25 -9.75 -15.05 3.68
CA ASP A 25 -9.77 -13.58 3.70
C ASP A 25 -8.58 -13.02 2.92
N THR A 26 -8.83 -12.58 1.70
CA THR A 26 -7.80 -11.94 0.85
C THR A 26 -7.34 -10.57 1.35
N GLY A 27 -8.09 -9.95 2.27
CA GLY A 27 -7.74 -8.68 2.91
C GLY A 27 -6.84 -8.84 4.14
N ALA A 28 -6.82 -10.03 4.75
CA ALA A 28 -5.99 -10.32 5.91
C ALA A 28 -4.54 -10.64 5.49
N ASP A 29 -3.57 -9.97 6.12
CA ASP A 29 -2.15 -10.23 5.88
C ASP A 29 -1.66 -11.53 6.55
N ARG A 30 -2.20 -11.81 7.74
CA ARG A 30 -1.82 -12.92 8.61
C ARG A 30 -3.02 -13.80 8.92
N SER A 31 -2.79 -15.10 9.07
CA SER A 31 -3.82 -16.05 9.46
C SER A 31 -4.07 -16.03 10.97
N SER A 32 -5.32 -16.25 11.38
CA SER A 32 -5.74 -16.22 12.78
C SER A 32 -6.64 -17.39 13.15
N VAL A 33 -6.55 -17.81 14.41
CA VAL A 33 -7.41 -18.85 14.99
C VAL A 33 -8.11 -18.36 16.26
N ASN A 34 -9.35 -18.80 16.45
CA ASN A 34 -10.16 -18.49 17.64
C ASN A 34 -10.04 -19.56 18.74
N LYS A 35 -9.49 -20.72 18.40
CA LYS A 35 -9.25 -21.83 19.33
C LYS A 35 -7.80 -22.29 19.23
N LEU A 36 -7.21 -22.64 20.35
CA LEU A 36 -5.90 -23.30 20.36
C LEU A 36 -6.03 -24.75 19.90
N PRO A 37 -5.21 -25.20 18.94
CA PRO A 37 -5.11 -26.63 18.63
C PRO A 37 -4.67 -27.42 19.86
N VAL A 38 -5.14 -28.66 19.98
CA VAL A 38 -4.74 -29.50 21.13
C VAL A 38 -3.21 -29.62 21.21
N GLY A 39 -2.66 -29.55 22.42
CA GLY A 39 -1.22 -29.68 22.67
C GLY A 39 -0.39 -28.41 22.36
N VAL A 40 -1.05 -27.33 21.94
CA VAL A 40 -0.40 -26.04 21.66
C VAL A 40 -0.57 -25.08 22.83
N THR A 41 0.50 -24.40 23.20
CA THR A 41 0.48 -23.33 24.22
C THR A 41 0.83 -21.99 23.59
N ILE A 42 0.30 -20.92 24.18
CA ILE A 42 0.61 -19.55 23.77
C ILE A 42 1.98 -19.18 24.36
N GLY A 43 2.89 -18.74 23.49
CA GLY A 43 4.20 -18.22 23.90
C GLY A 43 4.12 -16.79 24.44
N GLY A 44 5.29 -16.17 24.67
CA GLY A 44 5.36 -14.77 25.12
C GLY A 44 5.28 -13.74 23.99
N ARG A 45 5.32 -14.17 22.71
CA ARG A 45 5.31 -13.25 21.57
C ARG A 45 3.90 -12.70 21.35
N THR A 46 3.85 -11.39 21.07
CA THR A 46 2.62 -10.67 20.72
C THR A 46 2.87 -9.81 19.48
N CYS A 47 1.79 -9.41 18.82
CA CYS A 47 1.82 -8.46 17.72
C CYS A 47 0.70 -7.43 17.84
N GLU A 48 0.90 -6.28 17.20
CA GLU A 48 -0.15 -5.28 17.00
C GLU A 48 -1.01 -5.71 15.82
N VAL A 49 -2.32 -5.79 16.05
CA VAL A 49 -3.34 -6.19 15.08
C VAL A 49 -4.23 -5.00 14.78
N MET A 50 -4.52 -4.79 13.50
CA MET A 50 -5.48 -3.79 13.03
C MET A 50 -6.65 -4.51 12.38
N GLY A 51 -7.77 -4.58 13.10
CA GLY A 51 -9.01 -5.16 12.58
C GLY A 51 -9.77 -4.19 11.65
N ALA A 52 -10.95 -4.63 11.18
CA ALA A 52 -11.79 -3.84 10.27
C ALA A 52 -12.25 -2.49 10.84
N GLU A 53 -12.33 -2.35 12.17
CA GLU A 53 -12.64 -1.08 12.84
C GLU A 53 -11.51 -0.04 12.76
N GLY A 54 -10.31 -0.44 12.33
CA GLY A 54 -9.14 0.45 12.21
C GLY A 54 -8.52 0.88 13.54
N LYS A 55 -8.96 0.31 14.66
CA LYS A 55 -8.35 0.52 15.99
C LYS A 55 -7.30 -0.57 16.25
N PRO A 56 -6.05 -0.21 16.56
CA PRO A 56 -5.03 -1.19 16.88
C PRO A 56 -5.25 -1.81 18.27
N PHE A 57 -4.92 -3.09 18.39
CA PHE A 57 -4.87 -3.81 19.67
C PHE A 57 -3.76 -4.86 19.65
N THR A 58 -3.33 -5.34 20.81
CA THR A 58 -2.27 -6.35 20.92
C THR A 58 -2.87 -7.76 21.03
N ALA A 59 -2.36 -8.70 20.24
CA ALA A 59 -2.77 -10.09 20.28
C ALA A 59 -1.58 -11.06 20.40
N PRO A 60 -1.74 -12.20 21.09
CA PRO A 60 -0.71 -13.23 21.17
C PRO A 60 -0.48 -13.94 19.84
N ILE A 61 0.77 -14.36 19.62
CA ILE A 61 1.17 -15.21 18.50
C ILE A 61 1.36 -16.64 18.99
N ILE A 62 0.77 -17.58 18.27
CA ILE A 62 1.06 -19.00 18.39
C ILE A 62 2.11 -19.36 17.35
N GLU A 63 3.21 -19.95 17.78
CA GLU A 63 4.40 -20.11 16.96
C GLU A 63 4.57 -21.53 16.42
N LYS A 64 5.13 -21.64 15.21
CA LYS A 64 5.60 -22.91 14.62
C LYS A 64 4.55 -24.01 14.63
N ILE A 65 3.34 -23.66 14.22
CA ILE A 65 2.24 -24.59 14.12
C ILE A 65 2.31 -25.31 12.77
N GLU A 66 2.20 -26.63 12.85
CA GLU A 66 2.12 -27.50 11.69
C GLU A 66 0.73 -27.41 11.07
N ILE A 67 0.66 -27.17 9.77
CA ILE A 67 -0.57 -27.13 8.98
C ILE A 67 -0.45 -28.11 7.82
N ARG A 68 -1.44 -29.01 7.70
CA ARG A 68 -1.53 -29.99 6.62
C ARG A 68 -2.82 -29.81 5.85
N GLY A 69 -2.68 -29.84 4.52
CA GLY A 69 -3.80 -29.94 3.60
C GLY A 69 -3.36 -29.59 2.20
N ASN A 70 -4.19 -29.96 1.22
CA ASN A 70 -3.87 -29.80 -0.20
C ASN A 70 -2.52 -30.43 -0.59
N SER A 71 -2.22 -31.62 -0.03
CA SER A 71 -0.93 -32.34 -0.21
C SER A 71 0.31 -31.54 0.18
N LYS A 72 0.16 -30.48 0.97
CA LYS A 72 1.24 -29.65 1.48
C LYS A 72 1.32 -29.74 3.00
N LEU A 73 2.54 -29.59 3.48
CA LEU A 73 2.89 -29.47 4.89
C LEU A 73 3.60 -28.12 5.07
N VAL A 74 3.04 -27.26 5.90
CA VAL A 74 3.54 -25.91 6.16
C VAL A 74 3.72 -25.72 7.66
N ILE A 75 4.77 -25.00 8.06
CA ILE A 75 4.96 -24.57 9.46
C ILE A 75 4.83 -23.06 9.48
N ALA A 76 3.89 -22.53 10.27
CA ALA A 76 3.63 -21.10 10.32
C ALA A 76 3.17 -20.62 11.70
N ASP A 77 3.11 -19.29 11.85
CA ASP A 77 2.68 -18.62 13.08
C ASP A 77 1.25 -18.06 12.91
N PHE A 78 0.36 -18.36 13.84
CA PHE A 78 -1.01 -17.82 13.87
C PHE A 78 -1.15 -16.68 14.88
N ILE A 79 -2.06 -15.76 14.60
CA ILE A 79 -2.55 -14.81 15.61
C ILE A 79 -3.71 -15.47 16.37
N TYR A 80 -3.65 -15.51 17.69
CA TYR A 80 -4.74 -16.06 18.51
C TYR A 80 -5.73 -14.97 18.89
N LEU A 81 -6.98 -15.14 18.44
CA LEU A 81 -8.07 -14.18 18.62
C LEU A 81 -9.34 -14.93 19.06
N PRO A 82 -9.54 -15.16 20.36
CA PRO A 82 -10.63 -16.02 20.86
C PRO A 82 -12.03 -15.46 20.58
N ASP A 83 -12.14 -14.15 20.38
CA ASP A 83 -13.42 -13.46 20.13
C ASP A 83 -13.82 -13.44 18.65
N LEU A 84 -13.08 -14.11 17.75
CA LEU A 84 -13.45 -14.20 16.33
C LEU A 84 -14.55 -15.24 16.10
N ASP A 85 -15.54 -14.85 15.30
CA ASP A 85 -16.60 -15.76 14.83
C ASP A 85 -16.04 -16.93 13.98
N ASN A 86 -15.04 -16.65 13.13
CA ASN A 86 -14.42 -17.62 12.23
C ASN A 86 -12.89 -17.50 12.27
N ASN A 87 -12.19 -18.61 12.08
CA ASN A 87 -10.75 -18.56 11.80
C ASN A 87 -10.54 -17.91 10.42
N LEU A 88 -9.45 -17.16 10.27
CA LEU A 88 -9.14 -16.46 9.02
C LEU A 88 -7.90 -17.05 8.38
N LEU A 89 -8.00 -17.44 7.11
CA LEU A 89 -6.84 -17.77 6.30
C LEU A 89 -6.37 -16.51 5.58
N GLY A 90 -5.29 -15.91 6.08
CA GLY A 90 -4.66 -14.74 5.50
C GLY A 90 -3.76 -15.07 4.30
N ARG A 91 -3.19 -14.04 3.69
CA ARG A 91 -2.30 -14.17 2.53
C ARG A 91 -1.04 -15.00 2.82
N ASP A 92 -0.53 -14.93 4.04
CA ASP A 92 0.62 -15.71 4.52
C ASP A 92 0.47 -17.23 4.28
N LEU A 93 -0.71 -17.79 4.56
CA LEU A 93 -1.01 -19.20 4.35
C LEU A 93 -1.71 -19.49 3.02
N GLN A 94 -2.53 -18.57 2.50
CA GLN A 94 -3.12 -18.73 1.16
C GLN A 94 -2.06 -19.04 0.11
N VAL A 95 -0.96 -18.28 0.11
CA VAL A 95 0.16 -18.50 -0.82
C VAL A 95 0.83 -19.86 -0.58
N GLN A 96 1.18 -20.17 0.67
CA GLN A 96 1.94 -21.38 0.97
C GLN A 96 1.13 -22.65 0.68
N LEU A 97 -0.15 -22.66 1.09
CA LEU A 97 -1.08 -23.77 0.88
C LEU A 97 -1.66 -23.78 -0.55
N GLY A 98 -1.41 -22.73 -1.35
CA GLY A 98 -1.93 -22.60 -2.71
C GLY A 98 -3.45 -22.48 -2.73
N VAL A 99 -4.03 -21.69 -1.83
CA VAL A 99 -5.45 -21.41 -1.74
C VAL A 99 -5.72 -20.05 -2.35
N GLY A 100 -6.72 -19.95 -3.21
CA GLY A 100 -7.27 -18.68 -3.65
C GLY A 100 -8.76 -18.77 -3.85
N VAL A 101 -9.35 -17.65 -4.23
CA VAL A 101 -10.80 -17.51 -4.39
C VAL A 101 -11.13 -16.99 -5.78
N ILE A 102 -12.09 -17.64 -6.43
CA ILE A 102 -12.56 -17.26 -7.76
C ILE A 102 -14.08 -17.02 -7.74
N PRO A 103 -14.59 -16.07 -8.52
CA PRO A 103 -16.02 -15.90 -8.70
C PRO A 103 -16.58 -17.01 -9.61
N GLU A 104 -17.53 -17.79 -9.11
CA GLU A 104 -18.20 -18.86 -9.86
C GLU A 104 -19.70 -18.91 -9.49
N GLY A 105 -20.57 -18.72 -10.48
CA GLY A 105 -22.02 -18.72 -10.28
C GLY A 105 -22.53 -17.59 -9.35
N GLY A 106 -21.86 -16.43 -9.38
CA GLY A 106 -22.22 -15.28 -8.53
C GLY A 106 -21.79 -15.41 -7.07
N ARG A 107 -20.96 -16.40 -6.73
CA ARG A 107 -20.38 -16.60 -5.40
C ARG A 107 -18.87 -16.73 -5.48
N MET A 108 -18.16 -16.35 -4.42
CA MET A 108 -16.73 -16.62 -4.31
C MET A 108 -16.55 -18.08 -3.87
N ARG A 109 -15.75 -18.85 -4.62
CA ARG A 109 -15.43 -20.24 -4.30
C ARG A 109 -13.92 -20.41 -4.11
N VAL A 110 -13.56 -21.27 -3.15
CA VAL A 110 -12.17 -21.65 -2.95
C VAL A 110 -11.70 -22.51 -4.12
N LYS A 111 -10.52 -22.20 -4.64
CA LYS A 111 -9.83 -23.01 -5.63
C LYS A 111 -8.37 -23.13 -5.26
N ILE A 112 -7.83 -24.32 -5.50
CA ILE A 112 -6.40 -24.55 -5.35
C ILE A 112 -5.69 -23.80 -6.48
N MET A 113 -4.97 -22.74 -6.09
CA MET A 113 -4.16 -21.93 -6.98
C MET A 113 -2.79 -22.58 -7.13
N LYS A 114 -2.29 -22.61 -8.37
CA LYS A 114 -0.97 -23.13 -8.70
C LYS A 114 0.18 -22.18 -8.31
N LEU A 115 -0.11 -20.98 -7.81
CA LEU A 115 0.93 -20.05 -7.41
C LEU A 115 1.64 -20.58 -6.17
N THR A 116 2.90 -20.96 -6.32
CA THR A 116 3.74 -21.49 -5.24
C THR A 116 4.68 -20.42 -4.68
N ALA A 117 5.28 -20.68 -3.51
CA ALA A 117 6.39 -19.86 -3.00
C ALA A 117 7.57 -19.80 -3.98
N GLU A 118 7.77 -20.86 -4.79
CA GLU A 118 8.77 -20.88 -5.85
C GLU A 118 8.44 -19.87 -6.97
N ASP A 119 7.15 -19.68 -7.28
CA ASP A 119 6.72 -18.70 -8.28
C ASP A 119 6.89 -17.27 -7.80
N LEU A 120 6.74 -17.01 -6.50
CA LEU A 120 7.06 -15.71 -5.90
C LEU A 120 8.56 -15.39 -6.01
N ASN A 121 9.43 -16.40 -5.84
CA ASN A 121 10.88 -16.23 -5.99
C ASN A 121 11.28 -15.91 -7.44
N LYS A 122 10.43 -16.20 -8.44
CA LYS A 122 10.66 -15.83 -9.85
C LYS A 122 10.32 -14.37 -10.13
N ILE A 123 9.58 -13.69 -9.24
CA ILE A 123 9.25 -12.27 -9.39
C ILE A 123 10.46 -11.44 -9.01
N HIS A 124 10.84 -10.50 -9.87
CA HIS A 124 11.98 -9.64 -9.62
C HIS A 124 11.78 -8.81 -8.34
N PRO A 125 12.68 -8.89 -7.33
CA PRO A 125 12.43 -8.33 -6.00
C PRO A 125 12.26 -6.79 -6.02
N GLU A 126 12.78 -6.11 -7.04
CA GLU A 126 12.65 -4.65 -7.17
C GLU A 126 11.26 -4.16 -7.60
N VAL A 127 10.35 -5.05 -8.05
CA VAL A 127 8.98 -4.62 -8.42
C VAL A 127 8.16 -4.28 -7.18
N TRP A 128 8.53 -4.83 -6.02
CA TRP A 128 7.81 -4.62 -4.77
C TRP A 128 8.27 -3.35 -4.06
N ALA A 129 7.30 -2.57 -3.60
CA ALA A 129 7.55 -1.32 -2.91
C ALA A 129 7.89 -1.56 -1.43
N GLU A 130 9.08 -2.11 -1.22
CA GLU A 130 9.70 -2.30 0.09
C GLU A 130 10.24 -0.96 0.66
N GLY A 131 10.45 -0.91 1.97
CA GLY A 131 10.94 0.30 2.64
C GLY A 131 12.30 0.76 2.09
N GLY A 132 12.38 2.02 1.66
CA GLY A 132 13.63 2.66 1.23
C GLY A 132 13.93 2.64 -0.27
N LYS A 133 13.10 2.01 -1.09
CA LYS A 133 13.22 2.05 -2.57
C LYS A 133 12.16 2.97 -3.17
N THR A 134 12.58 4.13 -3.68
CA THR A 134 11.69 5.04 -4.41
C THR A 134 11.82 4.76 -5.90
N GLY A 135 10.75 4.24 -6.52
CA GLY A 135 10.70 4.05 -7.97
C GLY A 135 10.63 5.41 -8.68
N LEU A 136 11.45 5.60 -9.72
CA LEU A 136 11.45 6.81 -10.53
C LEU A 136 11.09 6.45 -11.98
N LEU A 137 10.17 7.21 -12.58
CA LEU A 137 9.79 7.06 -13.97
C LEU A 137 10.83 7.76 -14.86
N ASN A 138 11.35 7.04 -15.85
CA ASN A 138 12.18 7.62 -16.89
C ASN A 138 11.30 8.35 -17.94
N ILE A 139 10.76 9.50 -17.56
CA ILE A 139 9.94 10.34 -18.43
C ILE A 139 10.49 11.77 -18.48
N THR A 140 10.18 12.48 -19.56
CA THR A 140 10.45 13.92 -19.64
C THR A 140 9.78 14.65 -18.46
N PRO A 141 10.49 15.58 -17.79
CA PRO A 141 9.91 16.32 -16.68
C PRO A 141 8.58 16.98 -17.05
N ILE A 142 7.58 16.81 -16.18
CA ILE A 142 6.24 17.33 -16.41
C ILE A 142 6.27 18.84 -16.24
N LYS A 143 5.77 19.57 -17.24
CA LYS A 143 5.57 21.01 -17.21
C LYS A 143 4.13 21.35 -16.89
N VAL A 144 3.93 22.12 -15.82
CA VAL A 144 2.63 22.70 -15.43
C VAL A 144 2.59 24.15 -15.89
N GLU A 145 1.56 24.50 -16.65
CA GLU A 145 1.39 25.85 -17.18
C GLU A 145 0.23 26.56 -16.46
N MET A 146 0.46 27.82 -16.08
CA MET A 146 -0.55 28.70 -15.51
C MET A 146 -1.07 29.66 -16.58
N GLN A 147 -2.29 30.15 -16.39
CA GLN A 147 -2.88 31.17 -17.24
C GLN A 147 -1.97 32.41 -17.29
N PRO A 148 -1.81 33.03 -18.48
CA PRO A 148 -0.95 34.21 -18.63
C PRO A 148 -1.50 35.41 -17.85
N GLY A 149 -0.60 36.26 -17.35
CA GLY A 149 -0.97 37.49 -16.64
C GLY A 149 -1.40 37.32 -15.17
N ILE A 150 -1.34 36.10 -14.62
CA ILE A 150 -1.68 35.83 -13.23
C ILE A 150 -0.55 36.27 -12.28
N PRO A 151 -0.84 37.09 -11.25
CA PRO A 151 0.15 37.45 -10.25
C PRO A 151 0.55 36.24 -9.38
N PRO A 152 1.71 36.28 -8.68
CA PRO A 152 2.11 35.19 -7.82
C PRO A 152 1.09 34.89 -6.70
N ILE A 153 0.72 33.61 -6.56
CA ILE A 153 -0.20 33.13 -5.53
C ILE A 153 0.51 33.07 -4.18
N ARG A 154 0.11 33.92 -3.23
CA ARG A 154 0.73 34.03 -1.91
C ARG A 154 -0.27 33.80 -0.79
N VAL A 155 -0.64 32.54 -0.56
CA VAL A 155 -1.55 32.16 0.52
C VAL A 155 -0.74 31.96 1.80
N LYS A 156 -1.13 32.63 2.90
CA LYS A 156 -0.44 32.52 4.19
C LYS A 156 -0.59 31.11 4.77
N GLN A 157 0.48 30.61 5.40
CA GLN A 157 0.44 29.36 6.15
C GLN A 157 -0.59 29.43 7.27
N TYR A 158 -1.50 28.45 7.31
CA TYR A 158 -2.45 28.29 8.40
C TYR A 158 -1.74 27.92 9.72
N PRO A 159 -2.29 28.28 10.88
CA PRO A 159 -1.75 27.82 12.16
C PRO A 159 -1.67 26.28 12.21
N ILE A 160 -0.50 25.76 12.57
CA ILE A 160 -0.28 24.33 12.79
C ILE A 160 0.03 24.13 14.27
N SER A 161 -0.64 23.18 14.91
CA SER A 161 -0.39 22.82 16.31
C SER A 161 1.04 22.29 16.51
N SER A 162 1.56 22.39 17.73
CA SER A 162 2.90 21.89 18.06
C SER A 162 3.02 20.38 17.84
N GLU A 163 1.95 19.61 18.12
CA GLU A 163 1.88 18.17 17.82
C GLU A 163 1.97 17.92 16.31
N GLY A 164 1.17 18.66 15.52
CA GLY A 164 1.20 18.55 14.07
C GLY A 164 2.57 18.89 13.47
N LYS A 165 3.25 19.93 13.98
CA LYS A 165 4.61 20.28 13.54
C LYS A 165 5.60 19.14 13.79
N ARG A 166 5.59 18.52 14.97
CA ARG A 166 6.44 17.36 15.26
C ARG A 166 6.12 16.16 14.37
N GLY A 167 4.84 15.88 14.15
CA GLY A 167 4.40 14.80 13.27
C GLY A 167 4.78 15.02 11.80
N LEU A 168 4.82 16.27 11.33
CA LEU A 168 5.25 16.60 9.97
C LEU A 168 6.77 16.66 9.81
N ALA A 169 7.53 16.97 10.87
CA ALA A 169 8.98 17.11 10.80
C ALA A 169 9.66 15.86 10.24
N THR A 170 9.32 14.68 10.78
CA THR A 170 9.86 13.39 10.33
C THR A 170 9.52 13.08 8.86
N ILE A 171 8.33 13.47 8.42
CA ILE A 171 7.87 13.30 7.04
C ILE A 171 8.67 14.21 6.11
N ILE A 172 8.84 15.48 6.46
CA ILE A 172 9.59 16.45 5.65
C ILE A 172 11.06 16.05 5.56
N GLU A 173 11.68 15.63 6.66
CA GLU A 173 13.06 15.13 6.68
C GLU A 173 13.25 13.93 5.74
N GLN A 174 12.32 12.97 5.76
CA GLN A 174 12.37 11.82 4.86
C GLN A 174 12.23 12.24 3.39
N LEU A 175 11.28 13.14 3.08
CA LEU A 175 11.07 13.62 1.71
C LEU A 175 12.27 14.44 1.18
N LEU A 176 12.97 15.18 2.04
CA LEU A 176 14.22 15.85 1.71
C LEU A 176 15.33 14.84 1.43
N LYS A 177 15.48 13.81 2.27
CA LYS A 177 16.45 12.73 2.08
C LYS A 177 16.22 11.96 0.78
N GLU A 178 14.97 11.76 0.40
CA GLU A 178 14.57 11.11 -0.87
C GLU A 178 14.64 12.04 -2.08
N ASN A 179 15.06 13.31 -1.92
CA ASN A 179 15.07 14.35 -2.97
C ASN A 179 13.70 14.58 -3.63
N ILE A 180 12.61 14.30 -2.91
CA ILE A 180 11.25 14.62 -3.34
C ILE A 180 10.92 16.09 -3.03
N LEU A 181 11.44 16.60 -1.91
CA LEU A 181 11.41 18.01 -1.54
C LEU A 181 12.80 18.64 -1.64
N GLU A 182 12.82 19.95 -1.86
CA GLU A 182 14.03 20.76 -1.79
C GLU A 182 13.71 22.17 -1.26
N PRO A 183 14.66 22.84 -0.59
CA PRO A 183 14.52 24.25 -0.24
C PRO A 183 14.42 25.11 -1.50
N CYS A 184 13.49 26.06 -1.53
CA CYS A 184 13.34 27.00 -2.63
C CYS A 184 12.89 28.39 -2.17
N MET A 185 13.15 29.40 -2.99
CA MET A 185 12.67 30.77 -2.83
C MET A 185 11.62 31.07 -3.91
N SER A 186 10.44 30.45 -3.76
CA SER A 186 9.35 30.60 -4.72
C SER A 186 8.60 31.92 -4.52
N PRO A 187 8.19 32.62 -5.59
CA PRO A 187 7.26 33.75 -5.47
C PRO A 187 5.84 33.29 -5.10
N HIS A 188 5.57 31.98 -5.18
CA HIS A 188 4.32 31.34 -4.80
C HIS A 188 4.43 30.67 -3.42
N ASN A 189 3.33 30.72 -2.66
CA ASN A 189 3.19 29.96 -1.43
C ASN A 189 1.76 29.43 -1.29
N THR A 190 1.62 28.16 -0.93
CA THR A 190 0.36 27.53 -0.55
C THR A 190 0.52 26.85 0.82
N PRO A 191 -0.54 26.83 1.65
CA PRO A 191 -0.43 26.33 3.01
C PRO A 191 -0.40 24.79 3.02
N ILE A 192 0.32 24.25 4.00
CA ILE A 192 0.27 22.82 4.35
C ILE A 192 -0.60 22.59 5.57
N LEU A 193 -1.16 21.39 5.66
CA LEU A 193 -2.00 20.91 6.75
C LEU A 193 -1.39 19.63 7.33
N ALA A 194 -1.40 19.56 8.66
CA ALA A 194 -1.11 18.34 9.40
C ALA A 194 -2.43 17.60 9.65
N VAL A 195 -2.67 16.51 8.92
CA VAL A 195 -3.90 15.71 9.08
C VAL A 195 -3.57 14.42 9.81
N LYS A 196 -4.25 14.15 10.92
CA LYS A 196 -4.10 12.91 11.68
C LYS A 196 -4.94 11.80 11.04
N LYS A 197 -4.35 10.62 10.83
CA LYS A 197 -5.06 9.42 10.40
C LYS A 197 -5.68 8.72 11.61
N ALA A 198 -6.59 7.76 11.34
CA ALA A 198 -7.17 6.90 12.36
C ALA A 198 -6.10 6.14 13.16
N GLU A 199 -5.04 5.69 12.48
CA GLU A 199 -3.83 5.05 13.06
C GLU A 199 -2.96 6.00 13.91
N GLY A 200 -3.40 7.24 14.19
CA GLY A 200 -2.68 8.22 14.99
C GLY A 200 -1.49 8.92 14.30
N LYS A 201 -1.02 8.39 13.16
CA LYS A 201 0.06 9.00 12.36
C LYS A 201 -0.42 10.26 11.64
N TYR A 202 0.50 11.20 11.41
CA TYR A 202 0.25 12.40 10.62
C TYR A 202 0.52 12.17 9.14
N ARG A 203 -0.17 12.93 8.28
CA ARG A 203 0.15 13.11 6.87
C ARG A 203 0.27 14.59 6.54
N LEU A 204 1.22 14.91 5.66
CA LEU A 204 1.36 16.23 5.05
C LEU A 204 0.36 16.35 3.90
N VAL A 205 -0.53 17.35 3.96
CA VAL A 205 -1.45 17.67 2.87
C VAL A 205 -1.21 19.12 2.47
N GLN A 206 -0.95 19.39 1.20
CA GLN A 206 -0.82 20.76 0.70
C GLN A 206 -2.13 21.21 0.06
N ASP A 207 -2.60 22.40 0.41
CA ASP A 207 -3.79 22.98 -0.20
C ASP A 207 -3.43 23.68 -1.51
N LEU A 208 -3.67 22.99 -2.62
CA LEU A 208 -3.36 23.49 -3.96
C LEU A 208 -4.55 24.19 -4.64
N ARG A 209 -5.65 24.49 -3.93
CA ARG A 209 -6.89 25.03 -4.53
C ARG A 209 -6.64 26.31 -5.34
N GLU A 210 -5.91 27.28 -4.79
CA GLU A 210 -5.65 28.54 -5.50
C GLU A 210 -4.73 28.36 -6.71
N ILE A 211 -3.77 27.42 -6.65
CA ILE A 211 -2.93 27.06 -7.80
C ILE A 211 -3.77 26.37 -8.89
N ASN A 212 -4.63 25.43 -8.49
CA ASN A 212 -5.47 24.67 -9.42
C ASN A 212 -6.44 25.56 -10.20
N LYS A 213 -6.97 26.64 -9.61
CA LYS A 213 -7.85 27.61 -10.31
C LYS A 213 -7.18 28.29 -11.50
N VAL A 214 -5.88 28.55 -11.40
CA VAL A 214 -5.11 29.31 -12.41
C VAL A 214 -4.26 28.42 -13.30
N THR A 215 -4.25 27.11 -13.06
CA THR A 215 -3.54 26.12 -13.87
C THR A 215 -4.35 25.80 -15.12
N ILE A 216 -3.69 25.70 -16.28
CA ILE A 216 -4.34 25.34 -17.53
C ILE A 216 -4.83 23.89 -17.44
N THR A 217 -6.14 23.70 -17.53
CA THR A 217 -6.76 22.38 -17.45
C THR A 217 -6.46 21.57 -18.71
N ARG A 218 -6.10 20.30 -18.53
CA ARG A 218 -5.98 19.33 -19.63
C ARG A 218 -7.24 18.49 -19.70
N HIS A 219 -7.60 18.04 -20.90
CA HIS A 219 -8.72 17.13 -21.08
C HIS A 219 -8.50 15.84 -20.27
N PRO A 220 -9.44 15.41 -19.42
CA PRO A 220 -9.30 14.17 -18.67
C PRO A 220 -9.34 12.98 -19.63
N VAL A 221 -8.27 12.20 -19.64
CA VAL A 221 -8.15 11.00 -20.50
C VAL A 221 -8.38 9.70 -19.74
N VAL A 222 -8.60 9.78 -18.42
CA VAL A 222 -8.85 8.60 -17.58
C VAL A 222 -10.31 8.18 -17.75
N PRO A 223 -10.59 7.01 -18.35
CA PRO A 223 -11.96 6.50 -18.46
C PRO A 223 -12.52 6.13 -17.09
N ASN A 224 -13.84 6.17 -16.96
CA ASN A 224 -14.49 5.70 -15.74
C ASN A 224 -14.29 4.17 -15.57
N PRO A 225 -14.35 3.65 -14.33
CA PRO A 225 -14.12 2.22 -14.07
C PRO A 225 -15.07 1.28 -14.82
N TYR A 226 -16.33 1.66 -15.03
CA TYR A 226 -17.30 0.83 -15.75
C TYR A 226 -16.90 0.65 -17.22
N THR A 227 -16.48 1.73 -17.88
CA THR A 227 -15.96 1.69 -19.26
C THR A 227 -14.72 0.80 -19.35
N LEU A 228 -13.80 0.88 -18.39
CA LEU A 228 -12.63 0.00 -18.35
C LEU A 228 -13.01 -1.47 -18.17
N LEU A 229 -13.87 -1.78 -17.20
CA LEU A 229 -14.27 -3.15 -16.90
C LEU A 229 -15.08 -3.77 -18.04
N SER A 230 -15.89 -2.98 -18.76
CA SER A 230 -16.65 -3.46 -19.92
C SER A 230 -15.78 -3.90 -21.11
N GLN A 231 -14.51 -3.48 -21.14
CA GLN A 231 -13.57 -3.88 -22.18
C GLN A 231 -12.91 -5.24 -21.90
N ILE A 232 -13.10 -5.82 -20.71
CA ILE A 232 -12.51 -7.11 -20.36
C ILE A 232 -13.32 -8.22 -21.04
N PRO A 233 -12.73 -9.01 -21.96
CA PRO A 233 -13.46 -10.07 -22.65
C PRO A 233 -13.85 -11.20 -21.69
N CYS A 234 -15.05 -11.77 -21.87
CA CYS A 234 -15.63 -12.77 -20.98
C CYS A 234 -14.89 -14.11 -20.96
N GLU A 235 -14.05 -14.39 -21.96
CA GLU A 235 -13.21 -15.57 -22.06
C GLU A 235 -12.00 -15.53 -21.12
N HIS A 236 -11.65 -14.36 -20.58
CA HIS A 236 -10.57 -14.24 -19.60
C HIS A 236 -11.07 -14.69 -18.22
N ALA A 237 -10.56 -15.83 -17.76
CA ALA A 237 -10.94 -16.42 -16.47
C ALA A 237 -9.94 -16.13 -15.34
N TRP A 238 -8.78 -15.55 -15.64
CA TRP A 238 -7.68 -15.36 -14.70
C TRP A 238 -7.23 -13.90 -14.69
N PHE A 239 -7.24 -13.28 -13.51
CA PHE A 239 -6.90 -11.88 -13.32
C PHE A 239 -5.80 -11.72 -12.29
N THR A 240 -5.02 -10.66 -12.42
CA THR A 240 -4.05 -10.22 -11.40
C THR A 240 -4.23 -8.72 -11.21
N ILE A 241 -4.39 -8.29 -9.95
CA ILE A 241 -4.59 -6.89 -9.59
C ILE A 241 -3.30 -6.39 -8.94
N ILE A 242 -2.74 -5.31 -9.49
CA ILE A 242 -1.51 -4.67 -9.00
C ILE A 242 -1.82 -3.21 -8.69
N ASP A 243 -1.47 -2.76 -7.49
CA ASP A 243 -1.54 -1.36 -7.08
C ASP A 243 -0.11 -0.79 -6.94
N LEU A 244 0.17 0.38 -7.53
CA LEU A 244 1.50 0.99 -7.41
C LEU A 244 1.57 1.89 -6.17
N LYS A 245 2.53 1.65 -5.29
CA LYS A 245 2.71 2.50 -4.09
C LYS A 245 3.28 3.88 -4.46
N MET A 246 2.67 4.98 -4.03
CA MET A 246 3.18 6.36 -4.26
C MET A 246 3.35 6.73 -5.74
N HIS A 247 2.29 6.71 -6.54
CA HIS A 247 2.31 6.98 -7.99
C HIS A 247 2.89 8.37 -8.38
N PHE A 248 2.48 9.45 -7.71
CA PHE A 248 2.75 10.82 -8.17
C PHE A 248 4.14 11.36 -7.82
N GLY A 249 4.78 10.83 -6.77
CA GLY A 249 6.14 11.23 -6.38
C GLY A 249 7.24 10.69 -7.31
N ARG A 250 6.86 9.89 -8.33
CA ARG A 250 7.79 9.16 -9.21
C ARG A 250 8.12 9.89 -10.51
N ALA A 251 7.53 11.06 -10.76
CA ALA A 251 7.80 11.86 -11.95
C ALA A 251 8.59 13.13 -11.59
N HIS A 252 9.54 13.52 -12.43
CA HIS A 252 10.22 14.79 -12.27
C HIS A 252 9.37 15.96 -12.74
N TRP A 253 9.53 17.10 -12.08
CA TRP A 253 8.91 18.37 -12.44
C TRP A 253 9.94 19.30 -13.09
N GLN A 254 9.56 19.98 -14.17
CA GLN A 254 10.45 20.93 -14.81
C GLN A 254 10.54 22.23 -13.99
N LYS A 255 11.75 22.65 -13.61
CA LYS A 255 11.98 23.97 -13.00
C LYS A 255 12.04 25.04 -14.09
N LYS A 256 11.28 26.12 -13.94
CA LYS A 256 11.42 27.30 -14.79
C LYS A 256 12.43 28.25 -14.14
N ALA A 257 13.58 28.48 -14.78
CA ALA A 257 14.50 29.52 -14.35
C ALA A 257 13.80 30.87 -14.48
N GLY A 258 13.70 31.62 -13.39
CA GLY A 258 13.13 32.97 -13.42
C GLY A 258 13.96 33.85 -14.35
N THR A 259 13.32 34.44 -15.36
CA THR A 259 13.90 35.50 -16.17
C THR A 259 14.04 36.76 -15.31
N GLY A 260 15.26 37.04 -14.84
CA GLY A 260 15.57 38.24 -14.06
C GLY A 260 16.95 38.24 -13.38
N SER A 261 18.02 38.39 -14.19
CA SER A 261 19.41 38.76 -13.83
C SER A 261 20.31 37.75 -13.08
N PRO A 262 21.63 37.70 -13.39
CA PRO A 262 22.46 36.52 -13.18
C PRO A 262 23.25 36.59 -11.88
N LEU A 263 23.15 35.57 -11.04
CA LEU A 263 24.24 35.21 -10.14
C LEU A 263 24.49 33.70 -10.22
N ASN A 264 25.74 33.42 -10.57
CA ASN A 264 26.33 32.13 -10.88
C ASN A 264 26.07 31.06 -9.82
N GLY A 265 25.72 29.87 -10.30
CA GLY A 265 25.81 28.61 -9.59
C GLY A 265 25.90 27.48 -10.60
N ASN A 266 27.04 27.39 -11.29
CA ASN A 266 27.38 26.25 -12.14
C ASN A 266 27.25 24.95 -11.32
N ILE A 267 26.42 24.02 -11.78
CA ILE A 267 26.63 22.60 -11.47
C ILE A 267 26.77 21.88 -12.81
N ARG A 268 28.04 21.70 -13.20
CA ARG A 268 28.46 20.73 -14.21
C ARG A 268 28.14 19.33 -13.67
N ARG A 269 27.45 18.50 -14.44
CA ARG A 269 27.63 17.04 -14.32
C ARG A 269 29.06 16.75 -14.78
N LEU A 270 29.93 16.40 -13.85
CA LEU A 270 31.07 15.56 -14.19
C LEU A 270 30.49 14.18 -14.48
N GLY A 271 30.27 13.91 -15.77
CA GLY A 271 30.40 12.55 -16.24
C GLY A 271 31.87 12.15 -16.12
N GLY A 272 32.08 10.94 -15.67
CA GLY A 272 33.23 10.14 -16.09
C GLY A 272 32.70 8.74 -16.32
N ASP A 273 33.21 7.96 -17.25
CA ASP A 273 33.96 8.25 -18.46
C ASP A 273 33.85 6.95 -19.26
N SER A 274 33.93 7.07 -20.58
CA SER A 274 34.12 5.93 -21.48
C SER A 274 35.52 5.35 -21.30
N ASN A 275 35.60 4.09 -20.89
CA ASN A 275 36.40 3.01 -21.51
C ASN A 275 35.94 1.65 -20.97
#